data_AF-A0A1B6F6E2-F1
#
_entry.id   AF-A0A1B6F6E2-F1
#
_cell.length_a   1.000
_cell.length_b   1.000
_cell.length_c   1.000
_cell.angle_alpha   90.00
_cell.angle_beta   90.00
_cell.angle_gamma   90.00
#
_symmetry.space_group_name_H-M   'P 1'
#
loop_
_entity.id
_entity.type
_entity.pdbx_description
1 polymer ?
#
loop_
_entity_poly.entity_id
_entity_poly.type
_entity_poly.pdbx_seq_one_letter_code
_entity_poly.pdbx_strand_id
1 'polypeptide(L)'
;WQYFAVTEDECWSRFGVRPAPHNSNFQTDSEVICTSFFSRLRPLEGGEIHTSLVRGRPGLNSSSTELANFTKARYIRLRLQGMTAQSSNRFFKNADFPKKLFYTIRDITVGGKCVCNGHAAECRHSSSSGETECECQH
;
A
#
# COMPACT_ATOMS: atom_id res chain seq x y z
N TRP A 1 -2.62 7.60 0.56
CA TRP A 1 -1.32 7.02 0.14
C TRP A 1 -0.68 6.35 1.33
N GLN A 2 0.09 5.29 1.14
CA GLN A 2 0.90 4.63 2.18
C GLN A 2 2.33 4.60 1.65
N TYR A 3 3.31 5.01 2.45
CA TYR A 3 4.69 5.14 1.98
C TYR A 3 5.59 4.07 2.59
N PHE A 4 6.60 3.70 1.81
CA PHE A 4 7.65 2.77 2.20
C PHE A 4 8.98 3.41 1.81
N ALA A 5 9.93 3.44 2.74
CA ALA A 5 11.25 4.03 2.54
C ALA A 5 12.33 3.08 3.03
N VAL A 6 13.59 3.23 2.58
CA VAL A 6 14.67 2.33 2.99
C VAL A 6 15.08 2.56 4.44
N THR A 7 15.09 3.82 4.86
CA THR A 7 15.38 4.24 6.23
C THR A 7 14.28 5.14 6.76
N GLU A 8 14.24 5.32 8.08
CA GLU A 8 13.28 6.23 8.73
C GLU A 8 13.51 7.70 8.32
N ASP A 9 14.77 8.12 8.13
CA ASP A 9 15.10 9.47 7.66
C ASP A 9 14.63 9.74 6.22
N GLU A 10 14.59 8.70 5.38
CA GLU A 10 14.09 8.81 4.01
C GLU A 10 12.59 9.11 3.98
N CYS A 11 11.82 8.64 4.98
CA CYS A 11 10.40 8.97 5.08
C CYS A 11 10.17 10.49 5.15
N TRP A 12 10.96 11.19 5.95
CA TRP A 12 10.87 12.63 6.08
C TRP A 12 11.42 13.34 4.85
N SER A 13 12.67 13.04 4.45
CA SER A 13 13.34 13.76 3.37
C SER A 13 12.69 13.58 1.99
N ARG A 14 12.05 12.42 1.74
CA ARG A 14 11.45 12.10 0.45
C ARG A 14 9.95 12.35 0.37
N PHE A 15 9.23 12.07 1.46
CA PHE A 15 7.76 12.11 1.47
C PHE A 15 7.20 13.17 2.43
N GLY A 16 8.01 13.78 3.30
CA GLY A 16 7.54 14.72 4.32
C GLY A 16 6.64 14.06 5.38
N VAL A 17 6.71 12.74 5.52
CA VAL A 17 5.87 11.96 6.44
C VAL A 17 6.74 11.41 7.55
N ARG A 18 6.25 11.47 8.80
CA ARG A 18 6.98 10.91 9.94
C ARG A 18 7.07 9.38 9.82
N PRO A 19 8.22 8.79 10.14
CA PRO A 19 8.36 7.34 10.16
C PRO A 19 7.46 6.75 11.26
N ALA A 20 6.86 5.61 10.94
CA ALA A 20 6.01 4.85 11.87
C ALA A 20 6.41 3.37 11.88
N PRO A 21 6.34 2.72 13.07
CA PRO A 21 6.53 1.28 13.16
C PRO A 21 5.41 0.53 12.45
N HIS A 22 5.67 -0.69 12.00
CA HIS A 22 4.71 -1.50 11.23
C HIS A 22 3.34 -1.68 11.91
N ASN A 23 3.33 -1.88 13.24
CA ASN A 23 2.12 -2.04 14.03
C ASN A 23 1.76 -0.75 14.79
N SER A 24 1.88 0.40 14.13
CA SER A 24 1.52 1.69 14.74
C SER A 24 0.02 1.79 14.98
N ASN A 25 -0.36 2.32 16.15
CA ASN A 25 -1.69 2.85 16.35
C ASN A 25 -1.76 4.22 15.68
N PHE A 26 -2.74 4.40 14.80
CA PHE A 26 -2.97 5.65 14.10
C PHE A 26 -3.68 6.64 15.03
N GLN A 27 -3.30 7.91 14.94
CA GLN A 27 -3.94 9.00 15.68
C GLN A 27 -5.30 9.34 15.07
N THR A 28 -5.44 9.24 13.75
CA THR A 28 -6.69 9.49 13.02
C THR A 28 -6.98 8.41 11.97
N ASP A 29 -8.22 8.30 11.53
CA ASP A 29 -8.61 7.31 10.53
C ASP A 29 -8.08 7.61 9.13
N SER A 30 -7.77 8.87 8.83
CA SER A 30 -7.18 9.31 7.57
C SER A 30 -5.66 9.43 7.58
N GLU A 31 -5.00 9.18 8.72
CA GLU A 31 -3.55 9.36 8.86
C GLU A 31 -2.78 8.50 7.85
N VAL A 32 -1.84 9.15 7.17
CA VAL A 32 -0.90 8.52 6.24
C VAL A 32 0.46 8.39 6.92
N ILE A 33 1.03 7.19 6.87
CA ILE A 33 2.33 6.90 7.48
C ILE A 33 3.36 6.50 6.42
N CYS A 34 4.62 6.52 6.85
CA CYS A 34 5.73 5.92 6.13
C CYS A 34 6.44 4.91 7.02
N THR A 35 6.81 3.75 6.49
CA THR A 35 7.54 2.73 7.27
C THR A 35 8.74 2.19 6.50
N SER A 36 9.82 1.90 7.22
CA SER A 36 11.02 1.24 6.70
C SER A 36 11.01 -0.28 6.92
N PHE A 37 9.98 -0.80 7.59
CA PHE A 37 9.92 -2.20 8.02
C PHE A 37 10.06 -3.20 6.86
N PHE A 38 9.43 -2.90 5.72
CA PHE A 38 9.41 -3.78 4.54
C PHE A 38 10.55 -3.56 3.55
N SER A 39 11.33 -2.49 3.71
CA SER A 39 12.32 -2.08 2.70
C SER A 39 13.72 -2.65 2.98
N ARG A 40 13.80 -3.67 3.83
CA ARG A 40 15.05 -4.37 4.14
C ARG A 40 15.51 -5.13 2.91
N LEU A 41 16.83 -5.11 2.66
CA LEU A 41 17.42 -5.74 1.48
C LEU A 41 17.23 -7.27 1.44
N ARG A 42 17.05 -7.91 2.60
CA ARG A 42 16.82 -9.35 2.71
C ARG A 42 15.36 -9.62 3.10
N PRO A 43 14.73 -10.65 2.52
CA PRO A 43 15.27 -11.57 1.50
C PRO A 43 15.40 -10.89 0.11
N LEU A 44 16.32 -11.39 -0.73
CA LEU A 44 16.52 -10.85 -2.09
C LEU A 44 15.41 -11.22 -3.06
N GLU A 45 14.71 -12.33 -2.79
CA GLU A 45 13.58 -12.84 -3.54
C GLU A 45 12.47 -13.25 -2.58
N GLY A 46 11.22 -13.24 -3.03
CA GLY A 46 10.08 -13.64 -2.21
C GLY A 46 9.78 -12.68 -1.06
N GLY A 47 10.26 -11.43 -1.12
CA GLY A 47 9.85 -10.39 -0.18
C GLY A 47 8.34 -10.10 -0.32
N GLU A 48 7.68 -9.88 0.80
CA GLU A 48 6.24 -9.63 0.86
C GLU A 48 5.96 -8.30 1.57
N ILE A 49 5.02 -7.52 1.00
CA ILE A 49 4.48 -6.32 1.61
C ILE A 49 3.00 -6.55 1.89
N HIS A 50 2.67 -6.74 3.15
CA HIS A 50 1.30 -6.89 3.60
C HIS A 50 0.87 -5.66 4.41
N THR A 51 -0.09 -4.88 3.90
CA THR A 51 -0.56 -3.67 4.58
C THR A 51 -2.07 -3.71 4.82
N SER A 52 -2.49 -3.48 6.05
CA SER A 52 -3.90 -3.26 6.38
C SER A 52 -4.17 -1.77 6.46
N LEU A 53 -5.16 -1.28 5.72
CA LEU A 53 -5.58 0.13 5.80
C LEU A 53 -6.52 0.41 6.97
N VAL A 54 -6.97 -0.62 7.70
CA VAL A 54 -8.01 -0.52 8.74
C VAL A 54 -7.47 -0.83 10.13
N ARG A 55 -6.56 -1.80 10.25
CA ARG A 55 -6.02 -2.24 11.54
C ARG A 55 -5.25 -1.11 12.23
N GLY A 56 -5.46 -0.95 13.53
CA GLY A 56 -4.78 0.05 14.36
C GLY A 56 -5.38 1.46 14.28
N ARG A 57 -6.42 1.66 13.46
CA ARG A 57 -7.15 2.93 13.36
C ARG A 57 -8.29 3.00 14.38
N PRO A 58 -8.56 4.18 14.97
CA PRO A 58 -9.59 4.33 16.02
C PRO A 58 -11.00 3.98 15.52
N GLY A 59 -11.29 4.21 14.23
CA GLY A 59 -12.56 3.97 13.59
C GLY A 59 -12.96 2.51 13.38
N LEU A 60 -12.05 1.56 13.62
CA LEU A 60 -12.26 0.14 13.34
C LEU A 60 -13.50 -0.42 14.07
N ASN A 61 -13.73 0.01 15.30
CA ASN A 61 -14.82 -0.49 16.16
C ASN A 61 -16.02 0.48 16.25
N SER A 62 -15.96 1.66 15.64
CA SER A 62 -16.91 2.76 15.89
C SER A 62 -17.73 3.19 14.67
N SER A 63 -17.76 2.39 13.59
CA SER A 63 -18.46 2.73 12.35
C SER A 63 -18.11 4.13 11.81
N SER A 64 -16.82 4.48 11.86
CA SER A 64 -16.32 5.80 11.47
C SER A 64 -16.53 6.09 9.98
N THR A 65 -17.15 7.23 9.68
CA THR A 65 -17.29 7.74 8.31
C THR A 65 -15.96 8.17 7.73
N GLU A 66 -15.03 8.68 8.56
CA GLU A 66 -13.68 9.03 8.13
C GLU A 66 -12.93 7.79 7.63
N LEU A 67 -13.00 6.68 8.37
CA LEU A 67 -12.38 5.43 7.97
C LEU A 67 -13.00 4.83 6.71
N ALA A 68 -14.33 4.88 6.60
CA ALA A 68 -15.04 4.43 5.40
C ALA A 68 -14.63 5.23 4.17
N ASN A 69 -14.49 6.55 4.30
CA ASN A 69 -14.04 7.42 3.21
C ASN A 69 -12.56 7.20 2.88
N PHE A 70 -11.70 7.02 3.88
CA PHE A 70 -10.26 6.78 3.68
C PHE A 70 -9.99 5.46 2.95
N THR A 71 -10.77 4.42 3.26
CA THR A 71 -10.61 3.07 2.65
C THR A 71 -11.33 2.92 1.32
N LYS A 72 -12.21 3.86 0.96
CA LYS A 72 -12.92 3.86 -0.32
C LYS A 72 -11.96 4.19 -1.47
N ALA A 73 -11.83 3.27 -2.42
CA ALA A 73 -10.99 3.45 -3.59
C ALA A 73 -11.67 2.88 -4.85
N ARG A 74 -11.47 3.58 -5.98
CA ARG A 74 -11.82 3.09 -7.32
C ARG A 74 -10.60 2.54 -8.06
N TYR A 75 -9.43 3.14 -7.82
CA TYR A 75 -8.17 2.78 -8.45
C TYR A 75 -7.08 2.65 -7.40
N ILE A 76 -6.17 1.70 -7.63
CA ILE A 76 -4.99 1.51 -6.80
C ILE A 76 -3.76 1.75 -7.68
N ARG A 77 -2.83 2.56 -7.18
CA ARG A 77 -1.57 2.85 -7.87
C ARG A 77 -0.40 2.40 -7.02
N LEU A 78 0.39 1.49 -7.56
CA LEU A 78 1.69 1.13 -7.01
C LEU A 78 2.77 1.97 -7.70
N ARG A 79 3.61 2.64 -6.93
CA ARG A 79 4.73 3.43 -7.45
C ARG A 79 6.02 2.89 -6.85
N LEU A 80 6.78 2.15 -7.66
CA LEU A 80 8.09 1.63 -7.25
C LEU A 80 9.14 2.71 -7.46
N GLN A 81 9.77 3.17 -6.38
CA GLN A 81 10.68 4.30 -6.43
C GLN A 81 11.97 4.06 -5.65
N GLY A 82 13.10 4.10 -6.34
CA GLY A 82 14.40 3.81 -5.75
C GLY A 82 14.64 2.31 -5.56
N MET A 83 15.90 1.90 -5.66
CA MET A 83 16.30 0.51 -5.51
C MET A 83 17.46 0.43 -4.53
N THR A 84 17.31 -0.40 -3.50
CA THR A 84 18.41 -0.72 -2.59
C THR A 84 19.19 -1.87 -3.19
N ALA A 85 20.43 -1.62 -3.59
CA ALA A 85 21.33 -2.67 -4.05
C ALA A 85 22.38 -2.96 -2.96
N GLN A 86 22.80 -4.21 -2.83
CA GLN A 86 23.91 -4.53 -1.94
C GLN A 86 25.17 -3.84 -2.46
N SER A 87 25.65 -2.84 -1.72
CA SER A 87 26.98 -2.27 -1.95
C SER A 87 28.05 -3.29 -1.57
N SER A 88 28.38 -4.16 -2.50
CA SER A 88 29.70 -4.75 -2.50
C SER A 88 30.51 -3.99 -3.53
N ASN A 89 31.61 -3.39 -3.05
CA ASN A 89 32.52 -2.51 -3.79
C ASN A 89 33.06 -3.08 -5.13
N ARG A 90 32.80 -4.37 -5.41
CA ARG A 90 33.12 -5.06 -6.67
C ARG A 90 32.05 -4.93 -7.75
N PHE A 91 30.79 -4.71 -7.40
CA PHE A 91 29.69 -4.68 -8.37
C PHE A 91 29.47 -3.31 -9.01
N PHE A 92 29.73 -2.22 -8.27
CA PHE A 92 29.64 -0.85 -8.79
C PHE A 92 30.78 -0.44 -9.74
N LYS A 93 31.83 -1.27 -9.89
CA LYS A 93 32.91 -1.04 -10.86
C LYS A 93 32.60 -1.55 -12.27
N ASN A 94 31.52 -2.31 -12.46
CA ASN A 94 31.07 -2.74 -13.78
C ASN A 94 30.09 -1.72 -14.38
N ALA A 95 30.44 -1.17 -15.55
CA ALA A 95 29.61 -0.21 -16.28
C ALA A 95 28.20 -0.72 -16.63
N ASP A 96 27.98 -2.04 -16.59
CA ASP A 96 26.67 -2.68 -16.83
C ASP A 96 25.81 -2.87 -15.57
N PHE A 97 26.26 -2.48 -14.38
CA PHE A 97 25.51 -2.69 -13.13
C PHE A 97 24.11 -2.05 -13.12
N PRO A 98 23.91 -0.81 -13.59
CA PRO A 98 22.58 -0.19 -13.61
C PRO A 98 21.59 -0.94 -14.51
N LYS A 99 22.07 -1.63 -15.55
CA LYS A 99 21.23 -2.40 -16.49
C LYS A 99 20.67 -3.68 -15.88
N LYS A 100 21.17 -4.10 -14.71
CA LYS A 100 20.74 -5.33 -14.01
C LYS A 100 19.75 -5.06 -12.89
N LEU A 101 19.38 -3.79 -12.65
CA LEU A 101 18.42 -3.41 -11.62
C LEU A 101 17.04 -3.26 -12.26
N PHE A 102 16.14 -4.18 -11.94
CA PHE A 102 14.75 -4.16 -12.37
C PHE A 102 13.82 -4.54 -11.21
N TYR A 103 12.56 -4.10 -11.27
CA TYR A 103 11.55 -4.51 -10.31
C TYR A 103 10.80 -5.73 -10.83
N THR A 104 10.50 -6.67 -9.94
CA THR A 104 9.61 -7.80 -10.23
C THR A 104 8.56 -7.89 -9.13
N ILE A 105 7.31 -8.10 -9.52
CA ILE A 105 6.22 -8.41 -8.60
C ILE A 105 5.65 -9.75 -9.04
N ARG A 106 5.59 -10.71 -8.12
CA ARG A 106 5.06 -12.05 -8.41
C ARG A 106 3.52 -12.05 -8.42
N ASP A 107 2.92 -11.44 -7.41
CA ASP A 107 1.48 -11.39 -7.22
C ASP A 107 1.05 -10.07 -6.58
N ILE A 108 -0.16 -9.61 -6.89
CA ILE A 108 -0.81 -8.48 -6.25
C ILE A 108 -2.21 -8.93 -5.83
N THR A 109 -2.41 -9.00 -4.52
CA THR A 109 -3.73 -9.28 -3.94
C THR A 109 -4.26 -8.03 -3.25
N VAL A 110 -5.49 -7.63 -3.59
CA VAL A 110 -6.21 -6.51 -2.97
C VAL A 110 -7.50 -7.05 -2.37
N GLY A 111 -7.58 -7.06 -1.04
CA GLY A 111 -8.79 -7.41 -0.31
C GLY A 111 -9.71 -6.20 -0.11
N GLY A 112 -11.00 -6.36 -0.37
CA GLY A 112 -11.99 -5.30 -0.17
C GLY A 112 -13.43 -5.80 -0.37
N LYS A 113 -14.39 -4.89 -0.21
CA LYS A 113 -15.80 -5.13 -0.49
C LYS A 113 -16.35 -3.98 -1.33
N CYS A 114 -17.34 -4.28 -2.16
CA CYS A 114 -18.10 -3.24 -2.85
C CYS A 114 -18.75 -2.28 -1.85
N VAL A 115 -18.75 -0.99 -2.19
CA VAL A 115 -19.34 0.06 -1.35
C VAL A 115 -20.81 0.24 -1.73
N CYS A 116 -21.67 -0.58 -1.13
CA CYS A 116 -23.12 -0.52 -1.34
C CYS A 116 -23.88 0.10 -0.15
N ASN A 117 -23.16 0.72 0.80
CA ASN A 117 -23.71 1.37 2.00
C ASN A 117 -24.66 0.50 2.85
N GLY A 118 -24.59 -0.84 2.73
CA GLY A 118 -25.49 -1.76 3.43
C GLY A 118 -26.80 -2.07 2.72
N HIS A 119 -27.00 -1.58 1.49
CA HIS A 119 -28.23 -1.72 0.71
C HIS A 119 -28.17 -2.78 -0.39
N ALA A 120 -27.07 -3.54 -0.47
CA ALA A 120 -26.94 -4.67 -1.39
C ALA A 120 -26.11 -5.78 -0.74
N ALA A 121 -26.48 -7.02 -1.03
CA ALA A 121 -25.72 -8.20 -0.62
C ALA A 121 -24.59 -8.53 -1.61
N GLU A 122 -24.76 -8.15 -2.89
CA GLU A 122 -23.84 -8.51 -3.96
C GLU A 122 -23.63 -7.37 -4.97
N CYS A 123 -22.60 -7.57 -5.79
CA CYS A 123 -22.11 -6.62 -6.77
C CYS A 123 -21.95 -7.36 -8.10
N ARG A 124 -22.60 -6.89 -9.16
CA ARG A 124 -22.62 -7.56 -10.47
C ARG A 124 -22.01 -6.68 -11.54
N HIS A 125 -21.35 -7.33 -12.50
CA HIS A 125 -20.82 -6.63 -13.66
C HIS A 125 -21.96 -6.22 -14.60
N SER A 126 -22.06 -4.93 -14.89
CA SER A 126 -23.08 -4.34 -15.76
C SER A 126 -22.53 -4.24 -17.19
N SER A 127 -23.20 -4.91 -18.14
CA SER A 127 -22.79 -4.93 -19.55
C SER A 127 -23.06 -3.60 -20.28
N SER A 128 -23.93 -2.75 -19.73
CA SER A 128 -24.26 -1.44 -20.31
C SER A 128 -23.26 -0.36 -19.93
N SER A 129 -22.80 -0.34 -18.67
CA SER A 129 -21.81 0.63 -18.19
C SER A 129 -20.37 0.11 -18.30
N GLY A 130 -20.18 -1.21 -18.37
CA GLY A 130 -18.86 -1.84 -18.28
C GLY A 130 -18.26 -1.77 -16.88
N GLU A 131 -19.04 -1.37 -15.87
CA GLU A 131 -18.60 -1.23 -14.49
C GLU A 131 -19.30 -2.27 -13.59
N THR A 132 -18.72 -2.50 -12.41
CA THR A 132 -19.37 -3.34 -11.38
C THR A 132 -20.27 -2.46 -10.52
N GLU A 133 -21.54 -2.83 -10.44
CA GLU A 133 -22.60 -2.09 -9.75
C GLU A 133 -23.20 -2.93 -8.62
N CYS A 134 -23.70 -2.27 -7.58
CA CYS A 134 -24.41 -2.94 -6.48
C CYS A 134 -25.80 -3.38 -6.93
N GLU A 135 -26.23 -4.58 -6.55
CA GLU A 135 -27.63 -5.00 -6.71
C GLU A 135 -28.47 -4.44 -5.55
N CYS A 136 -28.88 -3.19 -5.67
CA CYS A 136 -29.59 -2.46 -4.62
C CYS A 136 -30.96 -3.08 -4.31
N GLN A 137 -31.24 -3.31 -3.03
CA GLN A 137 -32.47 -3.94 -2.55
C GLN A 137 -33.38 -2.98 -1.76
N HIS A 138 -32.83 -1.92 -1.15
CA HIS A 138 -33.57 -0.93 -0.36
C HIS A 138 -33.14 0.50 -0.70
#